data_AF-A0A3D2M7J3-F1
#
_entry.id   AF-A0A3D2M7J3-F1
#
_cell.length_a   1.000
_cell.length_b   1.000
_cell.length_c   1.000
_cell.angle_alpha   90.00
_cell.angle_beta   90.00
_cell.angle_gamma   90.00
#
_symmetry.space_group_name_H-M   'P 1'
#
loop_
_entity.id
_entity.type
_entity.pdbx_description
1 polymer ?
#
loop_
_entity_poly.entity_id
_entity_poly.type
_entity_poly.pdbx_seq_one_letter_code
_entity_poly.pdbx_strand_id
1 'polypeptide(L)'
;TVKAARVLILGAGVAGLQAIATAKRLGAVIEASDVRPAVKEQIESLGAKFVDVPCETDEERECAEGVGGYARPMPASWMARQAQAVHERAKQADIIITTALI
;
A
#
# COMPACT_ATOMS: atom_id res chain seq x y z
N THR A 1 -1.84 8.55 28.44
CA THR A 1 -2.30 9.01 27.12
C THR A 1 -2.72 7.80 26.31
N VAL A 2 -3.74 7.93 25.46
CA VAL A 2 -4.20 6.84 24.58
C VAL A 2 -3.38 6.87 23.30
N LYS A 3 -2.91 5.71 22.83
CA LYS A 3 -2.14 5.62 21.57
C LYS A 3 -3.08 5.81 20.38
N ALA A 4 -2.58 6.45 19.32
CA ALA A 4 -3.29 6.55 18.06
C ALA A 4 -3.50 5.15 17.45
N ALA A 5 -4.63 4.94 16.79
CA ALA A 5 -4.90 3.71 16.04
C ALA A 5 -3.93 3.58 14.86
N ARG A 6 -3.56 2.35 14.53
CA ARG A 6 -2.71 1.99 13.40
C ARG A 6 -3.57 1.43 12.28
N VAL A 7 -3.53 2.07 11.11
CA VAL A 7 -4.32 1.69 9.94
C VAL A 7 -3.40 1.23 8.82
N LEU A 8 -3.63 0.03 8.32
CA LEU A 8 -2.93 -0.51 7.15
C LEU A 8 -3.86 -0.49 5.93
N ILE A 9 -3.41 0.11 4.84
CA ILE A 9 -4.20 0.25 3.60
C ILE A 9 -3.53 -0.53 2.48
N LEU A 10 -4.23 -1.51 1.90
CA LEU A 10 -3.74 -2.36 0.82
C LEU A 10 -4.42 -1.96 -0.49
N GLY A 11 -3.67 -1.30 -1.37
CA GLY A 11 -4.13 -0.64 -2.59
C GLY A 11 -4.32 0.87 -2.37
N ALA A 12 -3.77 1.68 -3.27
CA ALA A 12 -3.82 3.15 -3.25
C ALA A 12 -4.36 3.70 -4.59
N GLY A 13 -5.45 3.10 -5.08
CA GLY A 13 -6.35 3.76 -6.04
C GLY A 13 -7.17 4.87 -5.36
N VAL A 14 -8.23 5.34 -6.02
CA VAL A 14 -9.10 6.42 -5.49
C VAL A 14 -9.61 6.11 -4.07
N ALA A 15 -10.13 4.90 -3.86
CA ALA A 15 -10.64 4.49 -2.55
C ALA A 15 -9.54 4.44 -1.47
N GLY A 16 -8.36 3.90 -1.82
CA GLY A 16 -7.24 3.79 -0.89
C GLY A 16 -6.69 5.15 -0.48
N LEU A 17 -6.48 6.07 -1.43
CA LEU A 17 -6.04 7.44 -1.13
C LEU A 17 -7.05 8.20 -0.27
N GLN A 18 -8.35 8.04 -0.54
CA GLN A 18 -9.40 8.64 0.29
C GLN A 18 -9.42 8.05 1.71
N ALA A 19 -9.18 6.75 1.85
CA ALA A 19 -9.05 6.10 3.15
C ALA A 19 -7.83 6.63 3.92
N ILE A 20 -6.68 6.82 3.26
CA ILE A 20 -5.48 7.41 3.86
C ILE A 20 -5.80 8.82 4.39
N ALA A 21 -6.36 9.68 3.54
CA ALA A 21 -6.68 11.06 3.92
C ALA A 21 -7.67 11.12 5.10
N THR A 22 -8.66 10.24 5.10
CA THR A 22 -9.68 10.18 6.17
C THR A 22 -9.07 9.68 7.48
N ALA A 23 -8.31 8.59 7.45
CA ALA A 23 -7.61 8.07 8.63
C ALA A 23 -6.62 9.09 9.19
N LYS A 24 -5.93 9.85 8.33
CA LYS A 24 -5.05 10.95 8.75
C LYS A 24 -5.79 12.05 9.49
N ARG A 25 -6.97 12.47 9.00
CA ARG A 25 -7.83 13.45 9.68
C ARG A 25 -8.32 12.97 11.05
N LEU A 26 -8.44 11.66 11.23
CA LEU A 26 -8.78 11.03 12.52
C LEU A 26 -7.58 10.85 13.45
N GLY A 27 -6.37 11.25 13.02
CA GLY A 27 -5.15 11.18 13.84
C GLY A 27 -4.49 9.80 13.89
N ALA A 28 -4.84 8.88 12.96
CA ALA A 28 -4.23 7.57 12.90
C ALA A 28 -2.77 7.60 12.41
N VAL A 29 -2.00 6.58 12.78
CA VAL A 29 -0.74 6.24 12.13
C VAL A 29 -1.05 5.31 10.97
N ILE A 30 -0.70 5.73 9.75
CA ILE A 30 -1.08 5.00 8.53
C ILE A 30 0.15 4.43 7.84
N GLU A 31 0.06 3.16 7.46
CA GLU A 31 0.98 2.51 6.51
C GLU A 31 0.16 2.05 5.30
N ALA A 32 0.71 2.15 4.09
CA ALA A 32 0.00 1.75 2.88
C ALA A 32 0.91 1.02 1.89
N SER A 33 0.35 0.04 1.19
CA SER A 33 1.03 -0.75 0.16
C SER A 33 0.25 -0.66 -1.15
N ASP A 34 0.95 -0.55 -2.28
CA ASP A 34 0.42 -0.66 -3.63
C ASP A 34 1.54 -1.22 -4.51
N VAL A 35 1.19 -1.89 -5.60
CA VAL A 35 2.18 -2.49 -6.50
C VAL A 35 2.85 -1.43 -7.38
N ARG A 36 2.18 -0.30 -7.65
CA ARG A 36 2.64 0.76 -8.55
C ARG A 36 3.65 1.68 -7.85
N PRO A 37 4.88 1.83 -8.36
CA PRO A 37 5.86 2.76 -7.78
C PRO A 37 5.39 4.22 -7.77
N ALA A 38 4.62 4.62 -8.79
CA ALA A 38 4.15 6.00 -8.97
C ALA A 38 3.23 6.50 -7.84
N VAL A 39 2.55 5.60 -7.12
CA VAL A 39 1.66 6.01 -6.03
C VAL A 39 2.39 6.27 -4.71
N LYS A 40 3.68 5.92 -4.59
CA LYS A 40 4.47 6.13 -3.37
C LYS A 40 4.44 7.59 -2.92
N GLU A 41 4.71 8.51 -3.86
CA GLU A 41 4.70 9.95 -3.57
C GLU A 41 3.30 10.44 -3.14
N GLN A 42 2.24 9.89 -3.73
CA GLN A 42 0.86 10.23 -3.37
C GLN A 42 0.52 9.79 -1.93
N ILE A 43 0.94 8.59 -1.54
CA ILE A 43 0.76 8.04 -0.19
C ILE A 43 1.51 8.91 0.83
N GLU A 44 2.77 9.23 0.55
CA GLU A 44 3.63 10.01 1.43
C GLU A 44 3.13 11.46 1.57
N SER A 45 2.63 12.06 0.48
CA SER A 45 2.03 13.39 0.47
C SER A 45 0.77 13.49 1.36
N LEU A 46 0.05 12.38 1.54
CA LEU A 46 -1.10 12.29 2.45
C LEU A 46 -0.70 11.95 3.90
N GLY A 47 0.60 11.80 4.17
CA GLY A 47 1.14 11.60 5.50
C GLY A 47 1.06 10.15 6.01
N ALA A 48 0.96 9.18 5.10
CA ALA A 48 1.13 7.76 5.36
C ALA A 48 2.55 7.28 5.00
N LYS A 49 2.99 6.18 5.60
CA LYS A 49 4.26 5.54 5.25
C LYS A 49 4.05 4.46 4.20
N PHE A 50 4.84 4.49 3.12
CA PHE A 50 4.81 3.45 2.11
C PHE A 50 5.45 2.14 2.61
N VAL A 51 4.77 1.01 2.38
CA VAL A 51 5.30 -0.34 2.60
C VAL A 51 6.08 -0.74 1.36
N ASP A 52 7.38 -0.45 1.39
CA ASP A 52 8.27 -0.67 0.26
C ASP A 52 8.53 -2.16 0.00
N VAL A 53 8.25 -2.61 -1.23
CA VAL A 53 8.53 -3.95 -1.74
C VAL A 53 9.14 -3.77 -3.14
N PRO A 54 10.48 -3.70 -3.25
CA PRO A 54 11.13 -3.32 -4.50
C PRO A 54 10.90 -4.36 -5.61
N CYS A 55 10.70 -3.90 -6.84
CA CYS A 55 10.72 -4.78 -8.00
C CYS A 55 12.17 -5.16 -8.33
N GLU A 56 12.47 -6.46 -8.37
CA GLU A 56 13.81 -7.01 -8.58
C GLU A 56 14.04 -7.35 -10.06
N THR A 57 12.99 -7.68 -10.82
CA THR A 57 13.08 -8.06 -12.23
C THR A 57 12.40 -7.05 -13.16
N ASP A 58 12.73 -7.08 -14.46
CA ASP A 58 12.03 -6.27 -15.47
C ASP A 58 10.56 -6.68 -15.60
N GLU A 59 10.24 -7.98 -15.51
CA GLU A 59 8.86 -8.46 -15.51
C GLU A 59 8.04 -7.87 -14.36
N GLU A 60 8.60 -7.81 -13.16
CA GLU A 60 7.92 -7.19 -12.01
C GLU A 60 7.69 -5.68 -12.25
N ARG A 61 8.66 -4.97 -12.83
CA ARG A 61 8.53 -3.55 -13.18
C ARG A 61 7.43 -3.32 -14.22
N GLU A 62 7.41 -4.12 -15.28
CA GLU A 62 6.39 -4.03 -16.34
C GLU A 62 5.00 -4.39 -15.83
N CYS A 63 4.87 -5.36 -14.92
CA CYS A 63 3.58 -5.67 -14.28
C CYS A 63 3.12 -4.53 -13.38
N ALA A 64 4.03 -3.94 -12.61
CA ALA A 64 3.72 -2.83 -11.71
C ALA A 64 3.34 -1.54 -12.44
N GLU A 65 3.94 -1.24 -13.59
CA GLU A 65 3.55 -0.09 -14.43
C GLU A 65 2.22 -0.35 -15.16
N GLY A 66 2.08 -1.54 -15.74
CA GLY A 66 0.90 -1.97 -16.46
C GLY A 66 0.48 -1.03 -17.61
N VAL A 67 -0.83 -0.89 -17.86
CA VAL A 67 -1.37 -0.08 -18.97
C VAL A 67 -2.48 0.83 -18.48
N GLY A 68 -2.43 2.11 -18.87
CA GLY A 68 -3.48 3.08 -18.51
C GLY A 68 -3.57 3.40 -17.01
N GLY A 69 -2.50 3.18 -16.25
CA GLY A 69 -2.44 3.43 -14.81
C GLY A 69 -2.93 2.27 -13.92
N TYR A 70 -3.31 1.14 -14.54
CA TYR A 70 -3.65 -0.11 -13.87
C TYR A 70 -2.49 -1.08 -13.96
N ALA A 71 -2.14 -1.68 -12.82
CA ALA A 71 -1.13 -2.72 -12.77
C ALA A 71 -1.65 -4.02 -13.40
N ARG A 72 -0.74 -4.93 -13.72
CA ARG A 72 -1.05 -6.32 -14.07
C ARG A 72 -0.83 -7.22 -12.83
N PRO A 73 -1.38 -8.45 -12.84
CA PRO A 73 -1.09 -9.42 -11.81
C PRO A 73 0.42 -9.59 -11.59
N MET A 74 0.86 -9.41 -10.34
CA MET A 74 2.29 -9.47 -10.00
C MET A 74 2.79 -10.93 -9.96
N PRO A 75 4.06 -11.18 -10.34
CA PRO A 75 4.67 -12.50 -10.22
C PRO A 75 4.65 -13.05 -8.80
N ALA A 76 4.61 -14.38 -8.66
CA ALA A 76 4.53 -15.06 -7.37
C ALA A 76 5.72 -14.74 -6.43
N SER A 77 6.90 -14.51 -6.99
CA SER A 77 8.10 -14.09 -6.24
C SER A 77 7.88 -12.76 -5.53
N TRP A 78 7.30 -11.78 -6.23
CA TRP A 78 6.98 -10.47 -5.68
C TRP A 78 5.86 -10.58 -4.64
N MET A 79 4.79 -11.33 -4.96
CA MET A 79 3.66 -11.56 -4.06
C MET A 79 4.10 -12.16 -2.73
N ALA A 80 5.06 -13.08 -2.72
CA ALA A 80 5.62 -13.66 -1.50
C ALA A 80 6.36 -12.61 -0.63
N ARG A 81 7.20 -11.77 -1.25
CA ARG A 81 7.91 -10.69 -0.55
C ARG A 81 6.94 -9.63 -0.01
N GLN A 82 5.93 -9.27 -0.80
CA GLN A 82 4.86 -8.37 -0.37
C GLN A 82 4.06 -8.95 0.79
N ALA A 83 3.69 -10.24 0.74
CA ALA A 83 2.94 -10.89 1.79
C ALA A 83 3.72 -10.87 3.11
N GLN A 84 5.03 -11.12 3.08
CA GLN A 84 5.88 -11.03 4.27
C GLN A 84 5.94 -9.59 4.82
N ALA A 85 6.14 -8.59 3.97
CA ALA A 85 6.20 -7.19 4.39
C ALA A 85 4.87 -6.74 5.02
N VAL A 86 3.74 -7.07 4.38
CA VAL A 86 2.39 -6.77 4.87
C VAL A 86 2.09 -7.53 6.16
N HIS A 87 2.49 -8.79 6.29
CA HIS A 87 2.28 -9.58 7.50
C HIS A 87 2.88 -8.91 8.75
N GLU A 88 4.11 -8.39 8.64
CA GLU A 88 4.75 -7.70 9.76
C GLU A 88 4.05 -6.39 10.17
N ARG A 89 3.40 -5.71 9.23
CA ARG A 89 2.58 -4.52 9.52
C ARG A 89 1.21 -4.89 10.06
N ALA A 90 0.59 -5.93 9.50
CA ALA A 90 -0.72 -6.41 9.88
C ALA A 90 -0.76 -6.85 11.35
N LYS A 91 0.33 -7.45 11.88
CA LYS A 91 0.47 -7.76 13.32
C LYS A 91 0.32 -6.54 14.23
N GLN A 92 0.63 -5.36 13.72
CA GLN A 92 0.62 -4.10 14.46
C GLN A 92 -0.60 -3.24 14.13
N ALA A 93 -1.41 -3.61 13.14
CA ALA A 93 -2.53 -2.80 12.69
C ALA A 93 -3.77 -3.08 13.55
N ASP A 94 -4.50 -2.02 13.90
CA ASP A 94 -5.82 -2.12 14.54
C ASP A 94 -6.92 -2.25 13.47
N ILE A 95 -6.69 -1.66 12.29
CA ILE A 95 -7.63 -1.64 11.16
C ILE A 95 -6.86 -1.94 9.87
N ILE A 96 -7.41 -2.83 9.05
CA ILE A 96 -6.91 -3.11 7.69
C ILE A 96 -8.01 -2.78 6.68
N ILE A 97 -7.68 -1.97 5.67
CA ILE A 97 -8.59 -1.62 4.57
C ILE A 97 -7.98 -2.14 3.27
N THR A 98 -8.74 -2.98 2.54
CA THR A 98 -8.28 -3.59 1.28
C THR A 98 -9.06 -3.02 0.10
N THR A 99 -8.38 -2.30 -0.78
CA THR A 99 -8.96 -1.69 -1.99
C THR A 99 -8.16 -2.01 -3.25
N ALA A 100 -7.19 -2.92 -3.19
CA ALA A 100 -6.53 -3.45 -4.37
C ALA A 100 -7.57 -4.17 -5.24
N LEU A 101 -7.85 -3.61 -6.41
CA LEU A 101 -8.68 -4.19 -7.44
C LEU A 101 -7.81 -4.29 -8.69
N ILE A 102 -7.83 -5.48 -9.28
CA ILE A 102 -7.01 -5.98 -10.39
C ILE A 102 -6.61 -4.87 -11.36
#